data_AF-A0AAD5G150-F1
#
_entry.id   AF-A0AAD5G150-F1
#
_cell.length_a   1.000
_cell.length_b   1.000
_cell.length_c   1.000
_cell.angle_alpha   90.00
_cell.angle_beta   90.00
_cell.angle_gamma   90.00
#
_symmetry.space_group_name_H-M   'P 1'
#
loop_
_entity.id
_entity.type
_entity.pdbx_description
1 polymer ?
#
loop_
_entity_poly.entity_id
_entity_poly.type
_entity_poly.pdbx_seq_one_letter_code
_entity_poly.pdbx_strand_id
1 'polypeptide(L)'
;MKPYPAWTSFKSPVKFRIPTAENIVPIRLDIEIDGQRYRDTFTWNPSDPDSEISMFAKRTVKDLKLPPPFVTQIAQSIQVNIVVVARNFCG
;
A
#
# COMPACT_ATOMS: atom_id res chain seq x y z
N MET A 1 3.45 47.44 38.70
CA MET A 1 3.83 46.01 38.50
C MET A 1 2.76 45.38 37.59
N LYS A 2 3.19 44.58 36.61
CA LYS A 2 2.60 44.34 35.27
C LYS A 2 1.19 43.71 35.25
N PRO A 3 0.43 43.89 34.14
CA PRO A 3 -0.40 42.81 33.59
C PRO A 3 0.17 42.33 32.25
N TYR A 4 0.15 41.02 32.06
CA TYR A 4 0.57 40.30 30.85
C TYR A 4 -0.40 40.55 29.68
N PRO A 5 0.05 40.58 28.41
CA PRO A 5 -0.88 40.61 27.28
C PRO A 5 -1.57 39.24 27.12
N ALA A 6 -2.88 39.31 26.95
CA ALA A 6 -3.77 38.16 26.79
C ALA A 6 -3.45 37.37 25.52
N TRP A 7 -3.12 36.10 25.73
CA TRP A 7 -3.02 35.08 24.70
C TRP A 7 -4.42 34.80 24.13
N THR A 8 -4.77 35.40 22.99
CA THR A 8 -5.94 34.97 22.20
C THR A 8 -5.46 34.16 21.00
N SER A 9 -5.28 32.86 21.28
CA SER A 9 -5.12 31.82 20.28
C SER A 9 -6.43 31.66 19.52
N PHE A 10 -6.61 32.43 18.45
CA PHE A 10 -7.64 32.12 17.47
C PHE A 10 -7.09 31.05 16.55
N LYS A 11 -7.51 29.82 16.87
CA LYS A 11 -7.32 28.59 16.11
C LYS A 11 -7.45 28.89 14.61
N SER A 12 -6.32 28.83 13.90
CA SER A 12 -6.35 28.69 12.46
C SER A 12 -7.19 27.45 12.13
N PRO A 13 -8.20 27.55 11.24
CA PRO A 13 -8.92 26.37 10.78
C PRO A 13 -7.88 25.47 10.12
N VAL A 14 -7.82 24.23 10.60
CA VAL A 14 -6.88 23.20 10.13
C VAL A 14 -6.99 23.13 8.61
N LYS A 15 -6.03 23.78 7.94
CA LYS A 15 -5.97 23.85 6.49
C LYS A 15 -5.36 22.55 6.01
N PHE A 16 -6.23 21.76 5.37
CA PHE A 16 -5.90 20.67 4.46
C PHE A 16 -5.18 19.49 5.11
N ARG A 17 -5.77 18.29 4.97
CA ARG A 17 -5.28 17.08 5.64
C ARG A 17 -3.77 16.92 5.42
N ILE A 18 -3.06 16.72 6.52
CA ILE A 18 -1.66 16.30 6.53
C ILE A 18 -1.53 15.14 5.52
N PRO A 19 -0.63 15.18 4.52
CA PRO A 19 -0.26 13.96 3.81
C PRO A 19 0.58 13.12 4.77
N THR A 20 -0.07 12.47 5.72
CA THR A 20 0.59 11.61 6.71
C THR A 20 0.92 10.29 6.04
N ALA A 21 2.03 9.69 6.43
CA ALA A 21 2.69 8.50 5.89
C ALA A 21 1.87 7.18 5.90
N GLU A 22 0.55 7.21 5.79
CA GLU A 22 -0.37 6.08 5.99
C GLU A 22 -1.17 5.71 4.73
N ASN A 23 -0.68 6.02 3.52
CA ASN A 23 -1.39 5.68 2.28
C ASN A 23 -1.14 4.22 1.86
N ILE A 24 -1.18 3.29 2.81
CA ILE A 24 -0.92 1.88 2.56
C ILE A 24 -2.25 1.23 2.14
N VAL A 25 -2.26 0.53 1.00
CA VAL A 25 -3.45 -0.10 0.44
C VAL A 25 -3.49 -1.59 0.78
N PRO A 26 -4.64 -2.15 1.17
CA PRO A 26 -4.76 -3.59 1.39
C PRO A 26 -4.71 -4.33 0.04
N ILE A 27 -3.78 -5.26 -0.10
CA ILE A 27 -3.63 -6.15 -1.25
C ILE A 27 -4.12 -7.54 -0.86
N ARG A 28 -4.98 -8.11 -1.70
CA ARG A 28 -5.46 -9.48 -1.56
C ARG A 28 -4.98 -10.29 -2.76
N LEU A 29 -4.22 -11.34 -2.48
CA LEU A 29 -3.75 -12.28 -3.49
C LEU A 29 -4.54 -13.57 -3.38
N ASP A 30 -5.08 -14.03 -4.50
CA ASP A 30 -5.75 -15.33 -4.64
C ASP A 30 -5.34 -15.90 -6.00
N ILE A 31 -4.28 -16.70 -6.00
CA ILE A 31 -3.62 -17.20 -7.22
C ILE A 31 -3.63 -18.73 -7.18
N GLU A 32 -4.08 -19.34 -8.26
CA GLU A 32 -4.10 -20.78 -8.46
C GLU A 32 -3.45 -21.13 -9.79
N ILE A 33 -2.42 -21.99 -9.75
CA ILE A 33 -1.69 -22.46 -10.93
C ILE A 33 -1.35 -23.93 -10.71
N ASP A 34 -1.67 -24.79 -11.68
CA ASP A 34 -1.35 -26.23 -11.69
C ASP A 34 -1.75 -26.97 -10.38
N GLY A 35 -2.87 -26.59 -9.77
CA GLY A 35 -3.38 -27.17 -8.53
C GLY A 35 -2.70 -26.67 -7.25
N GLN A 36 -1.68 -25.81 -7.35
CA GLN A 36 -1.10 -25.10 -6.22
C GLN A 36 -1.84 -23.77 -6.02
N ARG A 37 -2.26 -23.49 -4.78
CA ARG A 37 -2.91 -22.23 -4.41
C ARG A 37 -2.02 -21.39 -3.51
N TYR A 38 -1.88 -20.11 -3.82
CA TYR A 38 -1.25 -19.12 -2.96
C TYR A 38 -2.25 -18.01 -2.65
N ARG A 39 -2.53 -17.83 -1.36
CA ARG A 39 -3.47 -16.84 -0.86
C ARG A 39 -2.83 -16.04 0.25
N ASP A 40 -2.85 -14.73 0.11
CA ASP A 40 -2.21 -13.82 1.07
C ASP A 40 -2.98 -12.51 1.17
N THR A 41 -2.83 -11.82 2.30
CA THR A 41 -3.40 -10.50 2.52
C THR A 41 -2.41 -9.67 3.30
N PHE A 42 -1.89 -8.64 2.65
CA PHE A 42 -0.93 -7.71 3.23
C PHE A 42 -1.25 -6.29 2.78
N THR A 43 -0.55 -5.32 3.34
CA THR A 43 -0.71 -3.90 3.00
C THR A 43 0.51 -3.45 2.21
N TRP A 44 0.31 -2.76 1.09
CA TRP A 44 1.38 -2.29 0.21
C TRP A 44 1.38 -0.78 0.07
N ASN A 45 2.56 -0.16 0.01
CA ASN A 45 2.67 1.26 -0.28
C ASN A 45 2.63 1.49 -1.80
N PRO A 46 1.59 2.15 -2.34
CA PRO A 46 1.47 2.41 -3.77
C PRO A 46 2.52 3.39 -4.30
N SER A 47 3.25 4.06 -3.41
CA SER A 47 4.39 4.92 -3.77
C SER A 47 5.66 4.12 -4.04
N ASP A 48 5.72 2.83 -3.68
CA ASP A 48 6.89 1.98 -3.91
C ASP A 48 7.04 1.65 -5.39
N PRO A 49 8.28 1.56 -5.91
CA PRO A 49 8.54 1.28 -7.31
C PRO A 49 8.24 -0.18 -7.69
N ASP A 50 8.00 -0.42 -8.99
CA ASP A 50 7.75 -1.77 -9.54
C ASP A 50 8.88 -2.78 -9.28
N SER A 51 10.11 -2.28 -9.08
CA SER A 51 11.25 -3.10 -8.69
C SER A 51 11.03 -3.78 -7.34
N GLU A 52 10.39 -3.09 -6.39
CA GLU A 52 10.12 -3.61 -5.06
C GLU A 52 9.04 -4.70 -5.10
N ILE A 53 7.99 -4.48 -5.89
CA ILE A 53 6.94 -5.47 -6.18
C ILE A 53 7.57 -6.74 -6.78
N SER A 54 8.46 -6.56 -7.77
CA SER A 54 9.15 -7.66 -8.44
C SER A 54 10.09 -8.43 -7.51
N MET A 55 10.80 -7.73 -6.63
CA MET A 55 11.69 -8.36 -5.63
C MET A 55 10.89 -9.13 -4.59
N PHE A 56 9.78 -8.56 -4.11
CA PHE A 56 8.85 -9.24 -3.21
C PHE A 56 8.31 -10.52 -3.84
N ALA A 57 7.77 -10.46 -5.06
CA ALA A 57 7.24 -11.62 -5.77
C ALA A 57 8.29 -12.74 -5.94
N LYS A 58 9.53 -12.40 -6.34
CA LYS A 58 10.63 -13.36 -6.46
C LYS A 58 11.00 -14.00 -5.12
N ARG A 59 11.04 -13.21 -4.05
CA ARG A 59 11.38 -13.70 -2.72
C ARG A 59 10.29 -14.62 -2.18
N THR A 60 9.03 -14.23 -2.29
CA THR A 60 7.87 -15.04 -1.89
C THR A 60 7.86 -16.39 -2.62
N VAL A 61 8.08 -16.39 -3.94
CA VAL A 61 8.14 -17.63 -4.72
C VAL A 61 9.31 -18.52 -4.29
N LYS A 62 10.48 -17.94 -4.00
CA LYS A 62 11.66 -18.69 -3.54
C LYS A 62 11.44 -19.28 -2.14
N ASP A 63 10.92 -18.49 -1.21
CA ASP A 63 10.74 -18.86 0.19
C ASP A 63 9.63 -19.92 0.35
N LEU A 64 8.55 -19.81 -0.44
CA LEU A 64 7.44 -20.76 -0.45
C LEU A 64 7.62 -21.91 -1.45
N LYS A 65 8.76 -21.94 -2.19
CA LYS A 65 9.05 -22.93 -3.24
C LYS A 65 7.93 -23.06 -4.28
N LEU A 66 7.32 -21.94 -4.64
CA LEU A 66 6.25 -21.88 -5.63
C LEU A 66 6.81 -22.03 -7.06
N PRO A 67 5.98 -22.45 -8.02
CA PRO A 67 6.35 -22.45 -9.44
C PRO A 67 6.75 -21.07 -9.96
N PRO A 68 7.69 -20.96 -10.91
CA PRO A 68 8.11 -19.68 -11.51
C PRO A 68 6.98 -18.78 -12.05
N PRO A 69 5.87 -19.32 -12.63
CA PRO A 69 4.74 -18.51 -13.06
C PRO A 69 4.10 -17.64 -11.97
N PHE A 70 4.22 -18.03 -10.69
CA PHE A 70 3.68 -17.24 -9.58
C PHE A 70 4.35 -15.87 -9.46
N VAL A 71 5.61 -15.71 -9.90
CA VAL A 71 6.31 -14.41 -9.79
C VAL A 71 5.54 -13.34 -10.57
N THR A 72 5.19 -13.64 -11.82
CA THR A 72 4.46 -12.72 -12.69
C THR A 72 3.04 -12.49 -12.17
N GLN A 73 2.36 -13.56 -11.74
CA GLN A 73 0.99 -13.47 -11.23
C GLN A 73 0.89 -12.63 -9.95
N ILE A 74 1.84 -12.79 -9.02
CA ILE A 74 1.92 -12.01 -7.77
C ILE A 74 2.15 -10.53 -8.11
N ALA A 75 3.15 -10.24 -8.94
CA ALA A 75 3.49 -8.86 -9.30
C ALA A 75 2.32 -8.15 -10.00
N GLN A 76 1.71 -8.79 -10.99
CA GLN A 76 0.55 -8.25 -11.70
C GLN A 76 -0.64 -8.03 -10.76
N SER A 77 -0.91 -8.99 -9.87
CA SER A 77 -2.02 -8.86 -8.91
C SER A 77 -1.82 -7.68 -7.98
N ILE A 78 -0.61 -7.46 -7.47
CA ILE A 78 -0.28 -6.29 -6.64
C ILE A 78 -0.55 -4.99 -7.41
N GLN A 79 -0.01 -4.88 -8.63
CA GLN A 79 -0.18 -3.70 -9.47
C GLN A 79 -1.66 -3.41 -9.78
N VAL A 80 -2.43 -4.43 -10.14
CA VAL A 80 -3.88 -4.28 -10.42
C VAL A 80 -4.62 -3.80 -9.17
N ASN A 81 -4.35 -4.39 -8.00
CA ASN A 81 -5.00 -3.97 -6.76
C ASN A 81 -4.67 -2.51 -6.43
N ILE A 82 -3.41 -2.08 -6.56
CA ILE A 82 -3.02 -0.67 -6.37
C ILE A 82 -3.80 0.26 -7.30
N VAL A 83 -3.88 -0.07 -8.59
CA VAL A 83 -4.59 0.73 -9.60
C VAL A 83 -6.09 0.79 -9.33
N VAL A 84 -6.71 -0.33 -8.96
CA VAL A 84 -8.14 -0.39 -8.62
C VAL A 84 -8.44 0.45 -7.38
N VAL A 85 -7.61 0.34 -6.35
CA VAL A 85 -7.76 1.11 -5.12
C VAL A 85 -7.55 2.61 -5.39
N ALA A 86 -6.55 3.00 -6.17
CA ALA A 86 -6.31 4.39 -6.56
C ALA A 86 -7.49 5.01 -7.31
N ARG A 87 -8.19 4.22 -8.16
CA ARG A 87 -9.41 4.67 -8.84
C ARG A 87 -10.58 4.88 -7.88
N ASN A 88 -10.73 4.02 -6.86
CA ASN A 88 -11.81 4.16 -5.88
C ASN A 88 -11.62 5.35 -4.92
N PHE A 89 -10.39 5.82 -4.71
CA PHE A 89 -10.11 6.99 -3.86
C PHE A 89 -10.27 8.34 -4.58
N CYS A 90 -10.38 8.36 -5.91
CA CYS A 90 -10.51 9.59 -6.71
C CYS A 90 -11.99 9.97 -7.01
N GLY A 91 -12.97 9.30 -6.38
CA GLY A 91 -14.41 9.56 -6.53
C GLY A 91 -14.98 10.48 -5.46
#